data_AF-A0A9W6TIU1-F1
#
_entry.id   AF-A0A9W6TIU1-F1
#
_cell.length_a   1.000
_cell.length_b   1.000
_cell.length_c   1.000
_cell.angle_alpha   90.00
_cell.angle_beta   90.00
_cell.angle_gamma   90.00
#
_symmetry.space_group_name_H-M   'P 1'
#
loop_
_entity.id
_entity.type
_entity.pdbx_description
1 polymer ?
#
loop_
_entity_poly.entity_id
_entity_poly.type
_entity_poly.pdbx_seq_one_letter_code
_entity_poly.pdbx_strand_id
1 'polypeptide(L)'
;MVFDVRERWRRSKRQRQVNVALNISDFYGREYPGFGRNQVQQAVVKLQQEKIKSADSDALQHPCFLRDYASAVEGVKGVNVTLQGTGDADKCMMLIRSHVASSNANCPPENFCVLGSAPQPQGFGSFYASGVLKEAVLTASRVLEYVSNKLEDQDVPLLQLPTPALPVLRNAAKIVCALPHKDVVSGAAVPGLEANSRASDEVEQLSTLCLDLCYTIVLLEQIGVQDADERIHFVEHFEKQPILSRHGSEANERQSSPSELVAWLTGAFLYLEALQRKVTFSIESELLAEQLSAGLPLGWNMSLMVLVAACCFLYLTTGRAVATGRAGRGSGGYHRVVNGGAKAKYQDTTQSIVFVDDARE
;
A
#
# COMPACT_ATOMS: atom_id res chain seq x y z
N MET A 1 4.59 0.92 -9.89
CA MET A 1 3.16 1.21 -9.61
C MET A 1 2.50 -0.08 -9.18
N VAL A 2 1.79 -0.07 -8.05
CA VAL A 2 1.04 -1.25 -7.56
C VAL A 2 -0.31 -0.79 -7.01
N PHE A 3 -1.41 -1.43 -7.41
CA PHE A 3 -2.74 -1.18 -6.84
C PHE A 3 -3.68 -2.37 -7.02
N ASP A 4 -4.75 -2.42 -6.22
CA ASP A 4 -5.80 -3.44 -6.35
C ASP A 4 -6.80 -3.03 -7.43
N VAL A 5 -6.88 -3.82 -8.50
CA VAL A 5 -7.77 -3.58 -9.66
C VAL A 5 -9.25 -3.73 -9.29
N ARG A 6 -9.56 -4.52 -8.26
CA ARG A 6 -10.94 -4.85 -7.89
C ARG A 6 -11.47 -4.05 -6.70
N GLU A 7 -10.71 -3.06 -6.20
CA GLU A 7 -11.04 -2.22 -5.05
C GLU A 7 -11.54 -3.00 -3.82
N ARG A 8 -11.09 -4.25 -3.63
CA ARG A 8 -11.61 -5.15 -2.57
C ARG A 8 -11.35 -4.61 -1.17
N TRP A 9 -10.38 -3.71 -1.04
CA TRP A 9 -10.03 -3.02 0.19
C TRP A 9 -11.06 -2.01 0.70
N ARG A 10 -11.96 -1.48 -0.15
CA ARG A 10 -12.96 -0.46 0.25
C ARG A 10 -14.26 -1.03 0.83
N ARG A 11 -14.47 -2.35 0.78
CA ARG A 11 -15.71 -2.96 1.32
C ARG A 11 -15.36 -3.85 2.52
N SER A 12 -16.13 -3.70 3.59
CA SER A 12 -16.16 -4.42 4.88
C SER A 12 -15.97 -5.95 4.86
N LYS A 13 -15.85 -6.58 3.68
CA LYS A 13 -15.54 -7.99 3.46
C LYS A 13 -14.19 -8.43 4.08
N ARG A 14 -13.24 -7.52 4.33
CA ARG A 14 -11.90 -7.90 4.83
C ARG A 14 -11.69 -7.85 6.34
N GLN A 15 -12.57 -7.25 7.14
CA GLN A 15 -12.47 -7.43 8.61
C GLN A 15 -12.51 -8.92 9.00
N ARG A 16 -13.13 -9.77 8.17
CA ARG A 16 -13.16 -11.23 8.32
C ARG A 16 -12.02 -11.98 7.60
N GLN A 17 -11.20 -11.30 6.80
CA GLN A 17 -10.17 -11.93 5.94
C GLN A 17 -8.75 -11.38 6.18
N VAL A 18 -8.50 -10.69 7.31
CA VAL A 18 -7.15 -10.27 7.73
C VAL A 18 -6.18 -11.46 7.78
N ASN A 19 -6.71 -12.68 7.98
CA ASN A 19 -5.94 -13.92 8.08
C ASN A 19 -5.74 -14.65 6.74
N VAL A 20 -6.20 -14.11 5.60
CA VAL A 20 -6.03 -14.74 4.29
C VAL A 20 -4.82 -14.14 3.58
N ALA A 21 -3.86 -15.00 3.21
CA ALA A 21 -2.70 -14.62 2.42
C ALA A 21 -3.15 -13.99 1.09
N LEU A 22 -2.58 -12.82 0.78
CA LEU A 22 -2.83 -12.11 -0.46
C LEU A 22 -2.11 -12.81 -1.62
N ASN A 23 -2.79 -12.96 -2.75
CA ASN A 23 -2.14 -13.47 -3.96
C ASN A 23 -1.64 -12.31 -4.83
N ILE A 24 -0.54 -12.53 -5.55
CA ILE A 24 0.01 -11.55 -6.50
C ILE A 24 -1.01 -11.22 -7.59
N SER A 25 -1.85 -12.19 -7.98
CA SER A 25 -2.95 -12.00 -8.95
C SER A 25 -4.05 -11.05 -8.47
N ASP A 26 -4.07 -10.68 -7.19
CA ASP A 26 -5.02 -9.71 -6.67
C ASP A 26 -4.63 -8.27 -6.96
N PHE A 27 -3.38 -8.02 -7.34
CA PHE A 27 -2.84 -6.69 -7.59
C PHE A 27 -2.44 -6.54 -9.05
N TYR A 28 -2.64 -5.33 -9.57
CA TYR A 28 -1.89 -4.88 -10.71
C TYR A 28 -0.55 -4.34 -10.20
N GLY A 29 0.54 -4.94 -10.68
CA GLY A 29 1.89 -4.50 -10.38
C GLY A 29 2.66 -4.29 -11.67
N ARG A 30 3.31 -3.13 -11.79
CA ARG A 30 4.13 -2.81 -12.95
C ARG A 30 5.32 -1.93 -12.63
N GLU A 31 6.43 -2.31 -13.22
CA GLU A 31 7.66 -1.52 -13.33
C GLU A 31 7.77 -0.92 -14.73
N TYR A 32 8.36 0.27 -14.82
CA TYR A 32 8.53 0.99 -16.07
C TYR A 32 10.03 1.13 -16.34
N PRO A 33 10.64 0.15 -17.05
CA PRO A 33 12.07 0.19 -17.34
C PRO A 33 12.41 1.41 -18.19
N GLY A 34 13.53 2.07 -17.89
CA GLY A 34 13.95 3.30 -18.59
C GLY A 34 13.32 4.58 -18.06
N PHE A 35 12.39 4.51 -17.09
CA PHE A 35 11.73 5.67 -16.48
C PHE A 35 12.19 5.94 -15.04
N GLY A 36 13.31 5.35 -14.63
CA GLY A 36 13.98 5.74 -13.39
C GLY A 36 14.56 7.15 -13.48
N ARG A 37 14.79 7.77 -12.31
CA ARG A 37 15.31 9.16 -12.19
C ARG A 37 16.50 9.43 -13.10
N ASN A 38 17.53 8.59 -13.04
CA ASN A 38 18.76 8.78 -13.80
C ASN A 38 18.54 8.63 -15.32
N GLN A 39 17.68 7.69 -15.73
CA GLN A 39 17.37 7.50 -17.14
C GLN A 39 16.56 8.67 -17.71
N VAL A 40 15.60 9.19 -16.94
CA VAL A 40 14.82 10.38 -17.33
C VAL A 40 15.71 11.60 -17.38
N GLN A 41 16.60 11.79 -16.40
CA GLN A 41 17.59 12.86 -16.40
C GLN A 41 18.46 12.84 -17.67
N GLN A 42 19.02 11.67 -18.01
CA GLN A 42 19.78 11.51 -19.25
C GLN A 42 18.92 11.78 -20.48
N ALA A 43 17.66 11.32 -20.51
CA ALA A 43 16.76 11.54 -21.63
C ALA A 43 16.45 13.03 -21.86
N VAL A 44 16.14 13.79 -20.80
CA VAL A 44 15.83 15.22 -20.94
C VAL A 44 17.06 16.03 -21.34
N VAL A 45 18.25 15.69 -20.83
CA VAL A 45 19.52 16.33 -21.23
C VAL A 45 19.78 16.09 -22.72
N LYS A 46 19.61 14.85 -23.19
CA LYS A 46 19.75 14.51 -24.61
C LYS A 46 18.74 15.29 -25.47
N LEU A 47 17.47 15.30 -25.10
CA LEU A 47 16.43 16.04 -25.84
C LEU A 47 16.72 17.53 -25.92
N GLN A 48 17.23 18.13 -24.83
CA GLN A 48 17.60 19.53 -24.82
C GLN A 48 18.82 19.82 -25.70
N GLN A 49 19.84 18.96 -25.64
CA GLN A 49 21.02 19.06 -26.51
C GLN A 49 20.64 18.97 -27.99
N GLU A 50 19.69 18.08 -28.34
CA GLU A 50 19.20 17.97 -29.71
C GLU A 50 18.45 19.19 -30.21
N LYS A 51 17.70 19.86 -29.33
CA LYS A 51 17.02 21.13 -29.65
C LYS A 51 17.98 22.30 -29.83
N ILE A 52 19.10 22.29 -29.10
CA ILE A 52 20.09 23.38 -29.09
C ILE A 52 21.25 23.14 -30.08
N LYS A 53 21.19 22.10 -30.93
CA LYS A 53 22.19 21.77 -31.97
C LYS A 53 22.62 22.94 -32.89
N SER A 54 21.99 24.11 -32.82
CA SER A 54 22.32 25.34 -33.54
C SER A 54 23.09 26.41 -32.73
N ALA A 55 23.47 26.17 -31.47
CA ALA A 55 24.20 27.16 -30.66
C ALA A 55 25.65 26.70 -30.40
N ASP A 56 26.63 27.47 -30.88
CA ASP A 56 28.08 27.33 -30.65
C ASP A 56 28.49 27.61 -29.18
N SER A 57 27.65 27.32 -28.20
CA SER A 57 27.92 27.63 -26.79
C SER A 57 28.56 26.44 -26.07
N ASP A 58 29.70 26.67 -25.42
CA ASP A 58 30.41 25.70 -24.56
C ASP A 58 29.59 25.19 -23.36
N ALA A 59 28.47 25.86 -23.06
CA ALA A 59 27.56 25.53 -21.97
C ALA A 59 26.13 25.23 -22.47
N LEU A 60 25.58 24.08 -22.07
CA LEU A 60 24.21 23.68 -22.32
C LEU A 60 23.28 24.26 -21.24
N GLN A 61 22.48 25.26 -21.63
CA GLN A 61 21.42 25.77 -20.77
C GLN A 61 20.25 24.78 -20.66
N HIS A 62 19.95 24.33 -19.44
CA HIS A 62 18.95 23.30 -19.20
C HIS A 62 17.86 23.77 -18.21
N PRO A 63 16.55 23.63 -18.55
CA PRO A 63 15.45 24.12 -17.73
C PRO A 63 15.17 23.30 -16.47
N CYS A 64 15.45 21.98 -16.50
CA CYS A 64 15.17 21.10 -15.35
C CYS A 64 16.16 21.17 -14.18
N PHE A 65 17.21 21.98 -14.29
CA PHE A 65 18.19 22.16 -13.22
C PHE A 65 18.03 23.55 -12.62
N LEU A 66 18.30 23.63 -11.31
CA LEU A 66 18.18 24.85 -10.53
C LEU A 66 19.01 25.99 -11.09
N ARG A 67 18.56 27.23 -10.86
CA ARG A 67 19.28 28.40 -11.32
C ARG A 67 20.67 28.46 -10.68
N ASP A 68 21.66 28.86 -11.48
CA ASP A 68 23.06 29.02 -11.09
C ASP A 68 23.75 27.70 -10.68
N TYR A 69 23.12 26.54 -10.93
CA TYR A 69 23.75 25.24 -10.85
C TYR A 69 24.59 24.98 -12.10
N ALA A 70 25.84 24.58 -11.91
CA ALA A 70 26.76 24.19 -12.98
C ALA A 70 27.36 22.81 -12.69
N SER A 71 27.30 21.90 -13.66
CA SER A 71 27.91 20.57 -13.56
C SER A 71 28.43 20.10 -14.92
N ALA A 72 29.52 19.34 -14.93
CA ALA A 72 30.01 18.71 -16.15
C ALA A 72 29.22 17.42 -16.37
N VAL A 73 28.58 17.29 -17.54
CA VAL A 73 27.82 16.09 -17.91
C VAL A 73 28.41 15.49 -19.17
N GLU A 74 28.51 14.16 -19.22
CA GLU A 74 28.87 13.45 -20.44
C GLU A 74 27.83 13.72 -21.53
N GLY A 75 28.23 14.47 -22.56
CA GLY A 75 27.36 14.80 -23.68
C GLY A 75 27.15 13.62 -24.63
N VAL A 76 26.14 13.76 -25.50
CA VAL A 76 25.95 12.82 -26.62
C VAL A 76 27.20 12.88 -27.51
N LYS A 77 27.94 11.76 -27.59
CA LYS A 77 29.26 11.54 -28.26
C LYS A 77 30.51 11.62 -27.37
N GLY A 78 30.38 11.58 -26.04
CA GLY A 78 31.54 11.45 -25.14
C GLY A 78 32.38 12.73 -24.99
N VAL A 79 31.82 13.88 -25.40
CA VAL A 79 32.40 15.20 -25.12
C VAL A 79 31.72 15.74 -23.87
N ASN A 80 32.51 16.09 -22.86
CA ASN A 80 32.00 16.69 -21.63
C ASN A 80 31.45 18.08 -21.95
N VAL A 81 30.16 18.28 -21.72
CA VAL A 81 29.50 19.58 -21.89
C VAL A 81 29.22 20.15 -20.52
N THR A 82 29.49 21.44 -20.33
CA THR A 82 29.12 22.12 -19.09
C THR A 82 27.61 22.38 -19.11
N LEU A 83 26.87 21.83 -18.14
CA LEU A 83 25.44 22.02 -18.01
C LEU A 83 25.18 23.17 -17.04
N GLN A 84 24.39 24.15 -17.46
CA GLN A 84 23.98 25.29 -16.65
C GLN A 84 22.46 25.29 -16.46
N GLY A 85 22.02 25.27 -15.21
CA GLY A 85 20.59 25.29 -14.87
C GLY A 85 19.96 26.67 -15.03
N THR A 86 18.81 26.71 -15.70
CA THR A 86 18.02 27.94 -15.90
C THR A 86 16.78 28.01 -15.00
N GLY A 87 16.37 26.90 -14.40
CA GLY A 87 15.27 26.91 -13.42
C GLY A 87 13.86 27.14 -13.98
N ASP A 88 13.62 26.80 -15.25
CA ASP A 88 12.32 27.02 -15.90
C ASP A 88 11.44 25.76 -15.82
N ALA A 89 10.57 25.71 -14.80
CA ALA A 89 9.70 24.56 -14.53
C ALA A 89 8.75 24.23 -15.70
N ASP A 90 8.20 25.24 -16.38
CA ASP A 90 7.27 25.04 -17.48
C ASP A 90 7.98 24.37 -18.67
N LYS A 91 9.18 24.86 -19.03
CA LYS A 91 10.01 24.21 -20.06
C LYS A 91 10.48 22.82 -19.64
N CYS A 92 10.80 22.62 -18.36
CA CYS A 92 11.19 21.30 -17.87
C CYS A 92 10.04 20.29 -18.01
N MET A 93 8.85 20.63 -17.52
CA MET A 93 7.65 19.78 -17.67
C MET A 93 7.35 19.50 -19.14
N MET A 94 7.49 20.48 -20.04
CA MET A 94 7.34 20.25 -21.48
C MET A 94 8.35 19.24 -22.05
N LEU A 95 9.62 19.30 -21.64
CA LEU A 95 10.63 18.31 -22.07
C LEU A 95 10.27 16.90 -21.60
N ILE A 96 9.89 16.75 -20.33
CA ILE A 96 9.48 15.48 -19.75
C ILE A 96 8.23 14.96 -20.46
N ARG A 97 7.21 15.80 -20.68
CA ARG A 97 6.00 15.42 -21.46
C ARG A 97 6.36 14.95 -22.87
N SER A 98 7.32 15.60 -23.54
CA SER A 98 7.77 15.16 -24.86
C SER A 98 8.46 13.79 -24.83
N HIS A 99 9.25 13.53 -23.78
CA HIS A 99 9.88 12.22 -23.58
C HIS A 99 8.83 11.14 -23.34
N VAL A 100 7.85 11.40 -22.47
CA VAL A 100 6.75 10.46 -22.21
C VAL A 100 5.90 10.23 -23.46
N ALA A 101 5.53 11.29 -24.18
CA ALA A 101 4.72 11.19 -25.39
C ALA A 101 5.41 10.38 -26.49
N SER A 102 6.72 10.60 -26.71
CA SER A 102 7.49 9.81 -27.67
C SER A 102 7.59 8.34 -27.27
N SER A 103 7.71 8.05 -25.97
CA SER A 103 7.71 6.66 -25.49
C SER A 103 6.33 6.00 -25.52
N ASN A 104 5.25 6.78 -25.48
CA ASN A 104 3.85 6.32 -25.56
C ASN A 104 3.26 6.33 -26.98
N ALA A 105 4.06 6.63 -28.01
CA ALA A 105 3.59 6.76 -29.39
C ALA A 105 2.89 5.51 -29.94
N ASN A 106 3.22 4.32 -29.43
CA ASN A 106 2.67 3.04 -29.85
C ASN A 106 1.61 2.50 -28.86
N CYS A 107 1.03 3.34 -28.02
CA CYS A 107 -0.07 2.91 -27.14
C CYS A 107 -1.25 2.40 -27.99
N PRO A 108 -1.74 1.18 -27.79
CA PRO A 108 -2.87 0.65 -28.55
C PRO A 108 -4.10 1.56 -28.42
N PRO A 109 -4.90 1.74 -29.50
CA PRO A 109 -6.12 2.51 -29.43
C PRO A 109 -7.07 1.95 -28.36
N GLU A 110 -7.89 2.81 -27.76
CA GLU A 110 -8.87 2.50 -26.70
C GLU A 110 -8.27 1.97 -25.38
N ASN A 111 -6.94 1.88 -25.29
CA ASN A 111 -6.25 1.48 -24.07
C ASN A 111 -5.63 2.68 -23.35
N PHE A 112 -5.46 2.54 -22.03
CA PHE A 112 -4.78 3.53 -21.21
C PHE A 112 -3.32 3.10 -21.00
N CYS A 113 -2.37 3.95 -21.40
CA CYS A 113 -0.94 3.76 -21.16
C CYS A 113 -0.39 4.93 -20.36
N VAL A 114 0.35 4.63 -19.28
CA VAL A 114 1.01 5.66 -18.47
C VAL A 114 2.41 5.95 -19.00
N LEU A 115 3.23 4.91 -19.16
CA LEU A 115 4.61 5.03 -19.67
C LEU A 115 4.95 3.80 -20.53
N GLY A 116 5.74 4.00 -21.59
CA GLY A 116 6.27 2.92 -22.43
C GLY A 116 5.28 2.22 -23.35
N SER A 117 4.23 2.91 -23.83
CA SER A 117 3.25 2.41 -24.81
C SER A 117 2.48 1.16 -24.41
N ALA A 118 2.47 0.81 -23.13
CA ALA A 118 1.95 -0.48 -22.71
C ALA A 118 0.65 -0.35 -21.92
N PRO A 119 -0.39 -1.11 -22.30
CA PRO A 119 -1.74 -0.93 -21.80
C PRO A 119 -1.84 -1.35 -20.34
N GLN A 120 -2.69 -0.66 -19.59
CA GLN A 120 -2.98 -0.97 -18.19
C GLN A 120 -4.33 -0.44 -17.71
N PRO A 121 -4.90 -1.03 -16.63
CA PRO A 121 -6.10 -0.47 -16.01
C PRO A 121 -5.84 0.94 -15.48
N GLN A 122 -6.88 1.76 -15.50
CA GLN A 122 -6.87 3.04 -14.76
C GLN A 122 -6.93 2.74 -13.26
N GLY A 123 -6.03 3.36 -12.51
CA GLY A 123 -6.03 3.28 -11.06
C GLY A 123 -7.16 4.14 -10.50
N PHE A 124 -8.05 3.52 -9.72
CA PHE A 124 -9.11 4.20 -8.97
C PHE A 124 -8.81 4.12 -7.47
N GLY A 125 -9.13 5.18 -6.74
CA GLY A 125 -8.90 5.27 -5.29
C GLY A 125 -7.70 6.12 -4.88
N SER A 126 -7.25 5.96 -3.63
CA SER A 126 -6.20 6.76 -3.01
C SER A 126 -4.85 6.03 -3.08
N PHE A 127 -3.78 6.77 -3.36
CA PHE A 127 -2.42 6.25 -3.53
C PHE A 127 -1.46 6.94 -2.57
N TYR A 128 -0.43 6.21 -2.16
CA TYR A 128 0.73 6.80 -1.50
C TYR A 128 1.83 7.00 -2.52
N ALA A 129 2.36 8.22 -2.60
CA ALA A 129 3.59 8.48 -3.33
C ALA A 129 4.79 7.93 -2.54
N SER A 130 5.77 7.39 -3.24
CA SER A 130 6.97 6.78 -2.63
C SER A 130 8.24 7.17 -3.40
N GLY A 131 9.37 7.00 -2.75
CA GLY A 131 10.71 7.25 -3.22
C GLY A 131 10.92 8.72 -3.55
N VAL A 132 11.55 8.93 -4.71
CA VAL A 132 11.88 10.26 -5.25
C VAL A 132 10.66 11.18 -5.34
N LEU A 133 9.47 10.66 -5.66
CA LEU A 133 8.24 11.47 -5.76
C LEU A 133 7.84 12.07 -4.41
N LYS A 134 7.93 11.26 -3.36
CA LYS A 134 7.65 11.66 -1.99
C LYS A 134 8.70 12.67 -1.51
N GLU A 135 9.97 12.34 -1.67
CA GLU A 135 11.09 13.16 -1.22
C GLU A 135 11.12 14.53 -1.90
N ALA A 136 10.82 14.60 -3.20
CA ALA A 136 10.77 15.86 -3.94
C ALA A 136 9.69 16.80 -3.38
N VAL A 137 8.48 16.30 -3.12
CA VAL A 137 7.37 17.12 -2.59
C VAL A 137 7.62 17.55 -1.15
N LEU A 138 8.09 16.64 -0.29
CA LEU A 138 8.41 16.97 1.11
C LEU A 138 9.57 17.98 1.20
N THR A 139 10.63 17.80 0.38
CA THR A 139 11.75 18.74 0.32
C THR A 139 11.31 20.10 -0.22
N ALA A 140 10.48 20.13 -1.26
CA ALA A 140 9.92 21.37 -1.79
C ALA A 140 9.10 22.13 -0.74
N SER A 141 8.34 21.43 0.11
CA SER A 141 7.59 22.05 1.22
C SER A 141 8.53 22.79 2.17
N ARG A 142 9.63 22.15 2.59
CA ARG A 142 10.62 22.74 3.49
C ARG A 142 11.33 23.95 2.87
N VAL A 143 11.68 23.85 1.59
CA VAL A 143 12.29 24.97 0.85
C VAL A 143 11.34 26.15 0.75
N LEU A 144 10.04 25.92 0.48
CA LEU A 144 9.04 26.98 0.43
C LEU A 144 8.82 27.63 1.80
N GLU A 145 8.79 26.85 2.88
CA GLU A 145 8.73 27.38 4.25
C GLU A 145 9.95 28.26 4.58
N TYR A 146 11.16 27.79 4.25
CA TYR A 146 12.39 28.57 4.45
C TYR A 146 12.35 29.89 3.68
N VAL A 147 11.95 29.85 2.42
CA VAL A 147 11.88 31.04 1.56
C VAL A 147 10.79 32.01 2.02
N SER A 148 9.64 31.49 2.45
CA SER A 148 8.56 32.29 3.05
C SER A 148 9.04 33.03 4.30
N ASN A 149 9.80 32.36 5.18
CA ASN A 149 10.35 32.96 6.39
C ASN A 149 11.46 33.99 6.07
N LYS A 150 12.25 33.75 5.02
CA LYS A 150 13.34 34.64 4.60
C LYS A 150 12.82 35.93 3.94
N LEU A 151 11.69 35.84 3.23
CA LEU A 151 11.25 36.93 2.36
C LEU A 151 10.28 37.92 3.00
N GLU A 152 9.71 37.65 4.19
CA GLU A 152 8.80 38.46 5.06
C GLU A 152 7.62 39.24 4.40
N ASP A 153 7.69 39.62 3.12
CA ASP A 153 6.81 40.50 2.34
C ASP A 153 6.23 39.83 1.06
N GLN A 154 6.54 38.57 0.77
CA GLN A 154 5.96 37.83 -0.35
C GLN A 154 5.07 36.69 0.16
N ASP A 155 3.80 36.70 -0.24
CA ASP A 155 2.85 35.60 -0.07
C ASP A 155 3.31 34.39 -0.91
N VAL A 156 4.28 33.62 -0.39
CA VAL A 156 4.72 32.35 -0.98
C VAL A 156 3.68 31.29 -0.58
N PRO A 157 2.93 30.70 -1.53
CA PRO A 157 1.94 29.70 -1.21
C PRO A 157 2.61 28.41 -0.72
N LEU A 158 2.32 28.03 0.52
CA LEU A 158 2.82 26.80 1.13
C LEU A 158 2.08 25.56 0.61
N LEU A 159 2.78 24.42 0.59
CA LEU A 159 2.18 23.14 0.21
C LEU A 159 1.31 22.59 1.35
N GLN A 160 0.05 22.31 1.06
CA GLN A 160 -0.86 21.64 1.99
C GLN A 160 -0.62 20.13 1.94
N LEU A 161 0.20 19.62 2.85
CA LEU A 161 0.43 18.19 3.02
C LEU A 161 -0.72 17.55 3.85
N PRO A 162 -1.06 16.26 3.61
CA PRO A 162 -0.36 15.30 2.74
C PRO A 162 -0.83 15.26 1.29
N THR A 163 -1.89 15.98 0.91
CA THR A 163 -2.56 15.85 -0.40
C THR A 163 -2.60 17.17 -1.17
N PRO A 164 -1.44 17.73 -1.58
CA PRO A 164 -1.41 18.99 -2.31
C PRO A 164 -2.04 18.82 -3.70
N ALA A 165 -2.95 19.72 -4.06
CA ALA A 165 -3.59 19.74 -5.37
C ALA A 165 -2.58 20.01 -6.50
N LEU A 166 -2.84 19.47 -7.69
CA LEU A 166 -1.93 19.53 -8.83
C LEU A 166 -1.57 20.98 -9.27
N PRO A 167 -2.49 21.97 -9.30
CA PRO A 167 -2.14 23.36 -9.59
C PRO A 167 -1.20 23.97 -8.56
N VAL A 168 -1.38 23.62 -7.28
CA VAL A 168 -0.53 24.11 -6.19
C VAL A 168 0.88 23.53 -6.34
N LEU A 169 1.00 22.24 -6.67
CA LEU A 169 2.29 21.61 -7.00
C LEU A 169 2.97 22.26 -8.20
N ARG A 170 2.23 22.60 -9.26
CA ARG A 170 2.79 23.32 -10.42
C ARG A 170 3.33 24.69 -10.03
N ASN A 171 2.61 25.44 -9.20
CA ASN A 171 3.06 26.75 -8.72
C ASN A 171 4.30 26.61 -7.81
N ALA A 172 4.29 25.64 -6.90
CA ALA A 172 5.45 25.31 -6.08
C ALA A 172 6.69 24.98 -6.93
N ALA A 173 6.53 24.19 -8.00
CA ALA A 173 7.62 23.87 -8.92
C ALA A 173 8.19 25.11 -9.61
N LYS A 174 7.34 26.04 -10.05
CA LYS A 174 7.79 27.31 -10.66
C LYS A 174 8.64 28.12 -9.70
N ILE A 175 8.20 28.23 -8.45
CA ILE A 175 8.93 28.97 -7.41
C ILE A 175 10.25 28.26 -7.11
N VAL A 176 10.22 26.97 -6.73
CA VAL A 176 11.40 26.20 -6.33
C VAL A 176 12.44 26.11 -7.43
N CYS A 177 12.04 25.86 -8.68
CA CYS A 177 12.98 25.79 -9.80
C CYS A 177 13.67 27.13 -10.09
N ALA A 178 12.97 28.26 -9.91
CA ALA A 178 13.51 29.59 -10.17
C ALA A 178 14.48 30.08 -9.09
N LEU A 179 14.52 29.43 -7.92
CA LEU A 179 15.43 29.77 -6.84
C LEU A 179 16.89 29.44 -7.22
N PRO A 180 17.86 30.23 -6.72
CA PRO A 180 19.27 29.87 -6.79
C PRO A 180 19.53 28.56 -6.03
N HIS A 181 20.43 27.72 -6.56
CA HIS A 181 20.82 26.46 -5.92
C HIS A 181 21.19 26.60 -4.43
N LYS A 182 21.85 27.69 -4.05
CA LYS A 182 22.25 27.96 -2.65
C LYS A 182 21.05 28.07 -1.71
N ASP A 183 19.98 28.76 -2.12
CA ASP A 183 18.79 28.95 -1.29
C ASP A 183 18.02 27.64 -1.13
N VAL A 184 18.00 26.80 -2.17
CA VAL A 184 17.40 25.46 -2.11
C VAL A 184 18.16 24.56 -1.13
N VAL A 185 19.49 24.57 -1.17
CA VAL A 185 20.31 23.79 -0.23
C VAL A 185 20.08 24.25 1.22
N SER A 186 20.00 25.56 1.45
CA SER A 186 19.71 26.10 2.79
C SER A 186 18.30 25.75 3.28
N GLY A 187 17.30 25.80 2.41
CA GLY A 187 15.91 25.48 2.78
C GLY A 187 15.62 23.99 2.92
N ALA A 188 16.40 23.13 2.28
CA ALA A 188 16.28 21.68 2.40
C ALA A 188 16.96 21.10 3.66
N ALA A 189 17.79 21.91 4.34
CA ALA A 189 18.47 21.48 5.56
C ALA A 189 17.45 21.12 6.66
N VAL A 190 17.53 19.89 7.17
CA VAL A 190 16.68 19.43 8.26
C VAL A 190 17.17 20.06 9.58
N PRO A 191 16.30 20.70 10.39
CA PRO A 191 16.69 21.24 11.68
C PRO A 191 17.28 20.14 12.58
N GLY A 192 18.55 20.28 13.00
CA GLY A 192 19.23 19.35 13.91
C GLY A 192 20.21 18.36 13.28
N LEU A 193 20.41 18.37 11.96
CA LEU A 193 21.44 17.58 11.28
C LEU A 193 22.69 18.44 11.02
N GLU A 194 23.68 18.36 11.90
CA GLU A 194 25.01 18.89 11.62
C GLU A 194 25.63 18.11 10.45
N ALA A 195 26.09 18.87 9.46
CA ALA A 195 26.76 18.41 8.26
C ALA A 195 28.02 17.61 8.61
N ASN A 196 27.94 16.27 8.55
CA ASN A 196 29.13 15.43 8.51
C ASN A 196 28.96 14.26 7.53
N SER A 197 29.92 14.22 6.59
CA SER A 197 30.33 13.12 5.71
C SER A 197 29.38 12.50 4.66
N ARG A 198 28.17 13.04 4.43
CA ARG A 198 27.31 12.70 3.25
C ARG A 198 27.10 13.83 2.25
N ALA A 199 27.85 14.92 2.40
CA ALA A 199 27.64 16.17 1.68
C ALA A 199 27.77 16.09 0.16
N SER A 200 28.34 15.04 -0.45
CA SER A 200 28.40 14.91 -1.92
C SER A 200 27.10 14.36 -2.52
N ASP A 201 26.59 13.26 -1.98
CA ASP A 201 25.38 12.59 -2.50
C ASP A 201 24.11 13.40 -2.20
N GLU A 202 24.04 14.06 -1.03
CA GLU A 202 22.91 14.93 -0.68
C GLU A 202 22.88 16.21 -1.53
N VAL A 203 24.05 16.77 -1.87
CA VAL A 203 24.14 17.95 -2.75
C VAL A 203 23.78 17.61 -4.19
N GLU A 204 24.17 16.42 -4.67
CA GLU A 204 23.73 15.94 -6.00
C GLU A 204 22.23 15.62 -6.01
N GLN A 205 21.66 15.12 -4.90
CA GLN A 205 20.23 14.90 -4.80
C GLN A 205 19.41 16.20 -4.84
N LEU A 206 19.90 17.27 -4.22
CA LEU A 206 19.25 18.57 -4.19
C LEU A 206 19.36 19.32 -5.52
N SER A 207 20.41 19.08 -6.29
CA SER A 207 20.60 19.73 -7.59
C SER A 207 19.55 19.33 -8.63
N THR A 208 18.96 18.14 -8.49
CA THR A 208 17.89 17.64 -9.36
C THR A 208 16.49 17.84 -8.79
N LEU A 209 16.32 18.54 -7.66
CA LEU A 209 15.00 18.74 -7.03
C LEU A 209 13.97 19.32 -8.02
N CYS A 210 14.39 20.28 -8.86
CA CYS A 210 13.54 20.84 -9.91
C CYS A 210 13.09 19.78 -10.92
N LEU A 211 14.01 18.93 -11.39
CA LEU A 211 13.69 17.80 -12.27
C LEU A 211 12.72 16.84 -11.60
N ASP A 212 12.99 16.45 -10.36
CA ASP A 212 12.21 15.44 -9.63
C ASP A 212 10.79 15.94 -9.34
N LEU A 213 10.63 17.22 -8.98
CA LEU A 213 9.33 17.84 -8.77
C LEU A 213 8.54 17.98 -10.08
N CYS A 214 9.18 18.44 -11.16
CA CYS A 214 8.56 18.50 -12.49
C CYS A 214 8.18 17.10 -12.99
N TYR A 215 9.03 16.09 -12.75
CA TYR A 215 8.76 14.72 -13.12
C TYR A 215 7.59 14.14 -12.33
N THR A 216 7.52 14.45 -11.03
CA THR A 216 6.39 14.08 -10.18
C THR A 216 5.08 14.61 -10.74
N ILE A 217 5.00 15.91 -11.04
CA ILE A 217 3.81 16.54 -11.61
C ILE A 217 3.40 15.87 -12.93
N VAL A 218 4.35 15.65 -13.84
CA VAL A 218 4.04 15.00 -15.12
C VAL A 218 3.56 13.56 -14.91
N LEU A 219 4.15 12.80 -13.99
CA LEU A 219 3.67 11.46 -13.68
C LEU A 219 2.24 11.46 -13.12
N LEU A 220 1.90 12.41 -12.24
CA LEU A 220 0.54 12.57 -11.72
C LEU A 220 -0.46 12.85 -12.86
N GLU A 221 -0.09 13.71 -13.81
CA GLU A 221 -0.90 13.95 -15.02
C GLU A 221 -1.08 12.67 -15.84
N GLN A 222 -0.01 11.89 -16.06
CA GLN A 222 -0.08 10.66 -16.85
C GLN A 222 -0.93 9.56 -16.21
N ILE A 223 -0.94 9.45 -14.88
CA ILE A 223 -1.84 8.51 -14.17
C ILE A 223 -3.29 9.03 -14.08
N GLY A 224 -3.57 10.20 -14.65
CA GLY A 224 -4.91 10.78 -14.74
C GLY A 224 -5.38 11.52 -13.49
N VAL A 225 -4.47 12.03 -12.65
CA VAL A 225 -4.84 12.94 -11.54
C VAL A 225 -5.34 14.26 -12.12
N GLN A 226 -6.53 14.67 -11.71
CA GLN A 226 -7.14 15.94 -12.13
C GLN A 226 -6.73 17.08 -11.19
N ASP A 227 -7.01 18.32 -11.59
CA ASP A 227 -6.55 19.51 -10.85
C ASP A 227 -7.11 19.61 -9.42
N ALA A 228 -8.33 19.13 -9.18
CA ALA A 228 -8.99 19.15 -7.86
C ALA A 228 -8.89 17.81 -7.11
N ASP A 229 -8.07 16.87 -7.59
CA ASP A 229 -8.03 15.51 -7.10
C ASP A 229 -7.00 15.37 -5.96
N GLU A 230 -7.47 14.97 -4.78
CA GLU A 230 -6.67 14.84 -3.55
C GLU A 230 -6.28 13.40 -3.24
N ARG A 231 -6.36 12.50 -4.23
CA ARG A 231 -6.16 11.06 -4.01
C ARG A 231 -4.72 10.63 -3.75
N ILE A 232 -3.72 11.50 -3.90
CA ILE A 232 -2.30 11.14 -3.76
C ILE A 232 -1.75 11.71 -2.46
N HIS A 233 -1.30 10.81 -1.58
CA HIS A 233 -0.76 11.15 -0.27
C HIS A 233 0.78 11.14 -0.29
N PHE A 234 1.37 12.27 0.09
CA PHE A 234 2.80 12.47 0.30
C PHE A 234 3.05 12.56 1.81
N VAL A 235 3.45 11.43 2.41
CA VAL A 235 3.56 11.31 3.87
C VAL A 235 4.98 10.94 4.26
N GLU A 236 5.53 11.59 5.27
CA GLU A 236 6.88 11.29 5.77
C GLU A 236 6.95 9.89 6.43
N HIS A 237 5.98 9.60 7.29
CA HIS A 237 5.87 8.37 8.08
C HIS A 237 4.45 7.83 8.09
N PHE A 238 4.29 6.50 8.08
CA PHE A 238 2.97 5.89 8.26
C PHE A 238 2.58 5.89 9.75
N GLU A 239 1.31 6.15 10.09
CA GLU A 239 0.84 6.28 11.49
C GLU A 239 1.22 5.08 12.40
N LYS A 240 1.30 3.88 11.84
CA LYS A 240 1.62 2.63 12.55
C LYS A 240 2.97 2.05 12.15
N GLN A 241 3.87 2.88 11.64
CA GLN A 241 5.21 2.42 11.29
C GLN A 241 5.91 1.92 12.55
N PRO A 242 6.45 0.68 12.55
CA PRO A 242 7.19 0.18 13.69
C PRO A 242 8.42 1.06 13.91
N ILE A 243 8.49 1.67 15.10
CA ILE A 243 9.70 2.34 15.56
C ILE A 243 10.70 1.21 15.81
N LEU A 244 11.75 1.14 15.00
CA LEU A 244 12.88 0.25 15.26
C LEU A 244 13.65 0.83 16.46
N SER A 245 13.11 0.66 17.66
CA SER A 245 13.76 1.05 18.90
C SER A 245 14.97 0.15 19.10
N ARG A 246 16.13 0.79 19.02
CA ARG A 246 17.44 0.15 18.95
C ARG A 246 17.88 -0.30 20.34
N HIS A 247 17.87 -1.59 20.62
CA HIS A 247 18.64 -2.18 21.75
C HIS A 247 20.14 -2.24 21.43
N GLY A 248 20.77 -1.09 21.13
CA GLY A 248 22.19 -1.03 20.85
C GLY A 248 22.72 0.38 20.59
N SER A 249 23.42 0.92 21.60
CA SER A 249 24.21 2.17 21.69
C SER A 249 23.66 3.45 21.03
N GLU A 250 23.63 4.51 21.84
CA GLU A 250 23.23 5.90 21.51
C GLU A 250 24.02 6.54 20.35
N ALA A 251 25.08 5.90 19.84
CA ALA A 251 25.90 6.42 18.74
C ALA A 251 25.20 6.43 17.36
N ASN A 252 23.92 6.07 17.31
CA ASN A 252 23.36 5.46 16.11
C ASN A 252 21.85 5.74 15.97
N GLU A 253 21.35 6.75 16.70
CA GLU A 253 20.05 7.43 16.49
C GLU A 253 19.96 8.14 15.12
N ARG A 254 21.06 8.23 14.38
CA ARG A 254 21.25 9.13 13.23
C ARG A 254 20.93 8.51 11.87
N GLN A 255 20.37 7.30 11.83
CA GLN A 255 19.96 6.62 10.61
C GLN A 255 18.55 6.06 10.79
N SER A 256 17.54 6.93 10.67
CA SER A 256 16.18 6.46 10.44
C SER A 256 16.16 5.71 9.10
N SER A 257 15.74 4.45 9.12
CA SER A 257 15.54 3.68 7.89
C SER A 257 14.42 4.34 7.08
N PRO A 258 14.55 4.46 5.75
CA PRO A 258 13.52 5.09 4.93
C PRO A 258 12.17 4.40 5.16
N SER A 259 11.12 5.19 5.35
CA SER A 259 9.78 4.70 5.73
C SER A 259 9.22 3.63 4.80
N GLU A 260 9.63 3.65 3.54
CA GLU A 260 9.27 2.68 2.51
C GLU A 260 9.98 1.34 2.67
N LEU A 261 11.24 1.33 3.09
CA LEU A 261 11.96 0.09 3.39
C LEU A 261 11.27 -0.61 4.56
N VAL A 262 10.90 0.15 5.59
CA VAL A 262 10.14 -0.36 6.73
C VAL A 262 8.77 -0.89 6.28
N ALA A 263 8.07 -0.17 5.41
CA ALA A 263 6.78 -0.62 4.87
C ALA A 263 6.90 -1.89 4.03
N TRP A 264 7.89 -1.98 3.13
CA TRP A 264 8.14 -3.17 2.31
C TRP A 264 8.49 -4.40 3.16
N LEU A 265 9.41 -4.24 4.11
CA LEU A 265 9.80 -5.32 5.04
C LEU A 265 8.63 -5.77 5.91
N THR A 266 7.81 -4.81 6.37
CA THR A 266 6.59 -5.13 7.13
C THR A 266 5.61 -5.92 6.25
N GLY A 267 5.40 -5.50 5.00
CA GLY A 267 4.56 -6.23 4.04
C GLY A 267 5.07 -7.65 3.76
N ALA A 268 6.38 -7.81 3.57
CA ALA A 268 7.02 -9.10 3.36
C ALA A 268 6.87 -10.02 4.59
N PHE A 269 7.07 -9.48 5.79
CA PHE A 269 6.85 -10.20 7.04
C PHE A 269 5.41 -10.69 7.19
N LEU A 270 4.43 -9.79 7.00
CA LEU A 270 3.00 -10.13 7.10
C LEU A 270 2.59 -11.19 6.05
N TYR A 271 3.17 -11.13 4.85
CA TYR A 271 2.95 -12.14 3.83
C TYR A 271 3.48 -13.51 4.26
N LEU A 272 4.71 -13.57 4.76
CA LEU A 272 5.31 -14.81 5.26
C LEU A 272 4.55 -15.39 6.46
N GLU A 273 4.12 -14.53 7.39
CA GLU A 273 3.30 -14.94 8.54
C GLU A 273 1.95 -15.52 8.07
N ALA A 274 1.29 -14.88 7.11
CA ALA A 274 0.05 -15.39 6.55
C ALA A 274 0.22 -16.76 5.86
N LEU A 275 1.35 -16.97 5.18
CA LEU A 275 1.69 -18.28 4.60
C LEU A 275 1.91 -19.34 5.70
N GLN A 276 2.66 -19.00 6.75
CA GLN A 276 2.91 -19.91 7.87
C GLN A 276 1.61 -20.32 8.56
N ARG A 277 0.73 -19.35 8.87
CA ARG A 277 -0.59 -19.62 9.47
C ARG A 277 -1.47 -20.52 8.61
N LYS A 278 -1.39 -20.39 7.28
CA LYS A 278 -2.12 -21.27 6.35
C LYS A 278 -1.63 -22.71 6.45
N VAL A 279 -0.31 -22.92 6.53
CA VAL A 279 0.28 -24.25 6.68
C VAL A 279 -0.07 -24.86 8.03
N THR A 280 0.03 -24.09 9.12
CA THR A 280 -0.34 -24.59 10.46
C THR A 280 -1.81 -24.98 10.53
N PHE A 281 -2.72 -24.18 9.95
CA PHE A 281 -4.14 -24.51 9.88
C PHE A 281 -4.40 -25.79 9.06
N SER A 282 -3.68 -25.99 7.95
CA SER A 282 -3.78 -27.22 7.15
C SER A 282 -3.39 -28.44 7.98
N ILE A 283 -2.26 -28.38 8.69
CA ILE A 283 -1.76 -29.47 9.54
C ILE A 283 -2.73 -29.76 10.68
N GLU A 284 -3.24 -28.73 11.36
CA GLU A 284 -4.25 -28.90 12.41
C GLU A 284 -5.53 -29.53 11.88
N SER A 285 -5.99 -29.12 10.69
CA SER A 285 -7.17 -29.69 10.07
C SER A 285 -6.98 -31.15 9.64
N GLU A 286 -5.78 -31.52 9.16
CA GLU A 286 -5.42 -32.91 8.83
C GLU A 286 -5.34 -33.77 10.09
N LEU A 287 -4.72 -33.28 11.16
CA LEU A 287 -4.66 -33.99 12.45
C LEU A 287 -6.06 -34.16 13.05
N LEU A 288 -6.92 -33.14 12.98
CA LEU A 288 -8.32 -33.25 13.43
C LEU A 288 -9.10 -34.24 12.56
N ALA A 289 -8.89 -34.25 11.25
CA ALA A 289 -9.51 -35.20 10.34
C ALA A 289 -9.06 -36.64 10.64
N GLU A 290 -7.76 -36.86 10.89
CA GLU A 290 -7.22 -38.15 11.31
C GLU A 290 -7.80 -38.60 12.65
N GLN A 291 -7.83 -37.72 13.66
CA GLN A 291 -8.41 -38.01 14.98
C GLN A 291 -9.91 -38.31 14.90
N LEU A 292 -10.66 -37.59 14.05
CA LEU A 292 -12.07 -37.87 13.80
C LEU A 292 -12.24 -39.21 13.09
N SER A 293 -11.39 -39.53 12.10
CA SER A 293 -11.45 -40.80 11.39
C SER A 293 -11.13 -41.99 12.31
N ALA A 294 -10.20 -41.83 13.25
CA ALA A 294 -9.85 -42.82 14.26
C ALA A 294 -10.90 -42.89 15.40
N GLY A 295 -11.53 -41.77 15.73
CA GLY A 295 -12.58 -41.67 16.75
C GLY A 295 -13.96 -42.14 16.28
N LEU A 296 -14.24 -42.08 14.97
CA LEU A 296 -15.50 -42.52 14.36
C LEU A 296 -15.88 -43.98 14.69
N PRO A 297 -14.97 -44.98 14.59
CA PRO A 297 -15.30 -46.35 14.96
C PRO A 297 -15.55 -46.51 16.46
N LEU A 298 -14.88 -45.74 17.33
CA LEU A 298 -15.17 -45.73 18.77
C LEU A 298 -16.55 -45.13 19.08
N GLY A 299 -16.88 -43.98 18.47
CA GLY A 299 -18.19 -43.34 18.64
C GLY A 299 -19.34 -44.20 18.12
N TRP A 300 -19.14 -44.88 17.00
CA TRP A 300 -20.09 -45.84 16.44
C TRP A 300 -20.31 -47.04 17.38
N ASN A 301 -19.23 -47.65 17.86
CA ASN A 301 -19.31 -48.80 18.76
C ASN A 301 -19.95 -48.45 20.11
N MET A 302 -19.67 -47.28 20.66
CA MET A 302 -20.31 -46.80 21.90
C MET A 302 -21.80 -46.51 21.70
N SER A 303 -22.17 -45.89 20.57
CA SER A 303 -23.58 -45.64 20.23
C SER A 303 -24.34 -46.96 20.02
N LEU A 304 -23.72 -47.95 19.39
CA LEU A 304 -24.28 -49.29 19.21
C LEU A 304 -24.43 -50.03 20.55
N MET A 305 -23.44 -49.93 21.45
CA MET A 305 -23.53 -50.46 22.82
C MET A 305 -24.70 -49.84 23.60
N VAL A 306 -24.87 -48.51 23.54
CA VAL A 306 -25.98 -47.82 24.20
C VAL A 306 -27.33 -48.24 23.60
N LEU A 307 -27.40 -48.38 22.27
CA LEU A 307 -28.60 -48.87 21.59
C LEU A 307 -28.95 -50.30 22.02
N VAL A 308 -27.96 -51.20 22.04
CA VAL A 308 -28.14 -52.58 22.51
C VAL A 308 -28.57 -52.60 23.98
N ALA A 309 -27.95 -51.79 24.83
CA ALA A 309 -28.34 -51.68 26.24
C ALA A 309 -29.78 -51.16 26.39
N ALA A 310 -30.19 -50.17 25.60
CA ALA A 310 -31.55 -49.65 25.59
C ALA A 310 -32.55 -50.71 25.09
N CYS A 311 -32.22 -51.48 24.04
CA CYS A 311 -33.03 -52.60 23.56
C CYS A 311 -33.16 -53.71 24.62
N CYS A 312 -32.06 -54.06 25.30
CA CYS A 312 -32.07 -55.03 26.41
C CYS A 312 -32.92 -54.52 27.59
N PHE A 313 -32.79 -53.24 27.95
CA PHE A 313 -33.60 -52.63 29.00
C PHE A 313 -35.08 -52.63 28.65
N LEU A 314 -35.43 -52.24 27.42
CA LEU A 314 -36.81 -52.30 26.91
C LEU A 314 -37.33 -53.74 26.92
N TYR A 315 -36.54 -54.72 26.47
CA TYR A 315 -36.92 -56.12 26.49
C TYR A 315 -37.14 -56.65 27.91
N LEU A 316 -36.28 -56.29 28.88
CA LEU A 316 -36.44 -56.74 30.27
C LEU A 316 -37.62 -56.05 30.98
N THR A 317 -37.89 -54.79 30.66
CA THR A 317 -38.96 -54.00 31.29
C THR A 317 -40.34 -54.23 30.67
N THR A 318 -40.41 -54.55 29.37
CA THR A 318 -41.69 -54.81 28.66
C THR A 318 -41.94 -56.29 28.38
N GLY A 319 -40.91 -57.10 28.16
CA GLY A 319 -41.03 -58.51 27.78
C GLY A 319 -41.45 -59.46 28.92
N ARG A 320 -41.23 -59.09 30.18
CA ARG A 320 -41.76 -59.87 31.32
C ARG A 320 -43.23 -59.62 31.60
N ALA A 321 -43.81 -58.51 31.16
CA ALA A 321 -45.23 -58.22 31.33
C ALA A 321 -46.13 -58.95 30.31
N VAL A 322 -45.57 -59.37 29.17
CA VAL A 322 -46.32 -60.04 28.09
C VAL A 322 -46.19 -61.56 28.14
N ALA A 323 -45.09 -62.11 28.70
CA ALA A 323 -44.82 -63.55 28.69
C ALA A 323 -45.33 -64.32 29.92
N THR A 324 -45.73 -63.66 31.01
CA THR A 324 -46.42 -64.32 32.14
C THR A 324 -47.91 -64.03 32.06
N GLY A 325 -48.62 -64.88 31.32
CA GLY A 325 -50.07 -64.90 31.30
C GLY A 325 -50.66 -65.03 32.71
N ARG A 326 -51.20 -63.93 33.22
CA ARG A 326 -52.34 -63.94 34.14
C ARG A 326 -53.24 -62.77 33.79
N ALA A 327 -54.23 -63.05 32.95
CA ALA A 327 -55.43 -62.23 32.82
C ALA A 327 -56.15 -62.22 34.17
N GLY A 328 -55.77 -61.27 35.04
CA GLY A 328 -56.40 -60.96 36.31
C GLY A 328 -57.34 -59.78 36.12
N ARG A 329 -58.61 -60.08 35.92
CA ARG A 329 -59.73 -59.14 35.91
C ARG A 329 -59.76 -58.39 37.24
N GLY A 330 -59.40 -57.10 37.22
CA GLY A 330 -59.41 -56.23 38.39
C GLY A 330 -59.32 -54.77 37.97
N SER A 331 -60.46 -54.09 38.02
CA SER A 331 -60.61 -52.64 37.90
C SER A 331 -59.57 -51.89 38.73
N GLY A 332 -58.59 -51.28 38.08
CA GLY A 332 -57.63 -50.35 38.67
C GLY A 332 -57.36 -49.24 37.67
N GLY A 333 -57.90 -48.05 37.94
CA GLY A 333 -57.90 -46.93 37.02
C GLY A 333 -56.50 -46.53 36.55
N TYR A 334 -56.43 -46.06 35.31
CA TYR A 334 -55.33 -45.23 34.84
C TYR A 334 -55.30 -43.95 35.69
N HIS A 335 -54.54 -43.96 36.78
CA HIS A 335 -54.08 -42.73 37.39
C HIS A 335 -52.96 -42.18 36.52
N ARG A 336 -53.34 -41.26 35.62
CA ARG A 336 -52.41 -40.31 35.03
C ARG A 336 -51.86 -39.49 36.20
N VAL A 337 -50.69 -39.86 36.72
CA VAL A 337 -49.93 -39.02 37.64
C VAL A 337 -49.40 -37.85 36.82
N VAL A 338 -50.27 -36.87 36.63
CA VAL A 338 -49.86 -35.52 36.27
C VAL A 338 -49.28 -34.94 37.55
N ASN A 339 -47.97 -35.13 37.75
CA ASN A 339 -47.24 -34.36 38.74
C ASN A 339 -47.28 -32.89 38.28
N GLY A 340 -48.27 -32.16 38.77
CA GLY A 340 -48.24 -30.71 38.82
C GLY A 340 -47.34 -30.26 39.95
N GLY A 341 -46.29 -29.50 39.61
CA GLY A 341 -45.42 -28.76 40.52
C GLY A 341 -43.95 -29.11 40.28
N ALA A 342 -43.06 -28.21 39.87
CA ALA A 342 -43.05 -26.76 40.00
C ALA A 342 -42.83 -26.06 38.64
N LYS A 343 -43.38 -24.85 38.53
CA LYS A 343 -42.97 -23.86 37.53
C LYS A 343 -41.47 -23.59 37.71
N ALA A 344 -40.63 -24.30 36.97
CA ALA A 344 -39.34 -23.76 36.61
C ALA A 344 -39.63 -22.62 35.63
N LYS A 345 -39.42 -21.37 36.09
CA LYS A 345 -39.18 -20.25 35.18
C LYS A 345 -38.05 -20.71 34.25
N TYR A 346 -38.39 -21.07 33.02
CA TYR A 346 -37.40 -21.09 31.95
C TYR A 346 -37.04 -19.62 31.76
N GLN A 347 -35.86 -19.26 32.27
CA GLN A 347 -35.28 -17.96 32.00
C GLN A 347 -34.88 -17.99 30.53
N ASP A 348 -35.53 -17.16 29.72
CA ASP A 348 -35.09 -16.86 28.37
C ASP A 348 -33.64 -16.38 28.42
N THR A 349 -32.73 -17.29 28.09
CA THR A 349 -31.46 -16.93 27.46
C THR A 349 -31.37 -17.71 26.15
N THR A 350 -32.36 -17.51 25.28
CA THR A 350 -32.16 -17.64 23.84
C THR A 350 -31.16 -16.56 23.40
N GLN A 351 -29.87 -16.81 23.60
CA GLN A 351 -28.93 -16.51 22.53
C GLN A 351 -29.14 -17.59 21.47
N SER A 352 -30.21 -17.44 20.70
CA SER A 352 -30.33 -18.11 19.42
C SER A 352 -29.14 -17.64 18.58
N ILE A 353 -28.16 -18.51 18.38
CA ILE A 353 -27.23 -18.34 17.27
C ILE A 353 -28.07 -18.52 16.02
N VAL A 354 -28.44 -17.40 15.41
CA VAL A 354 -29.03 -17.39 14.07
C VAL A 354 -27.88 -17.71 13.11
N PHE A 355 -27.84 -18.95 12.63
CA PHE A 355 -27.11 -19.25 11.40
C PHE A 355 -27.98 -18.71 10.26
N VAL A 356 -27.67 -17.48 9.83
CA VAL A 356 -28.16 -16.95 8.56
C VAL A 356 -27.35 -17.66 7.48
N ASP A 357 -27.97 -18.66 6.85
CA ASP A 357 -27.46 -19.34 5.67
C ASP A 357 -27.79 -18.47 4.44
N ASP A 358 -27.08 -17.34 4.29
CA ASP A 358 -27.15 -16.51 3.07
C ASP A 358 -26.17 -17.06 2.03
N ALA A 359 -26.47 -18.27 1.55
CA ALA A 359 -26.02 -18.72 0.24
C ALA A 359 -27.02 -18.25 -0.82
N ARG A 360 -27.07 -16.92 -1.04
CA ARG A 360 -27.59 -16.29 -2.27
C ARG A 360 -27.27 -14.79 -2.26
N GLU A 361 -26.11 -14.46 -2.84
CA GLU A 361 -25.84 -13.40 -3.84
C GLU A 361 -24.33 -13.18 -4.05
#